data_AF-A0A958P781-F1
#
_entry.id   AF-A0A958P781-F1
#
_cell.length_a   1.000
_cell.length_b   1.000
_cell.length_c   1.000
_cell.angle_alpha   90.00
_cell.angle_beta   90.00
_cell.angle_gamma   90.00
#
_symmetry.space_group_name_H-M   'P 1'
#
loop_
_entity.id
_entity.type
_entity.pdbx_description
1 polymer ?
#
loop_
_entity_poly.entity_id
_entity_poly.type
_entity_poly.pdbx_seq_one_letter_code
_entity_poly.pdbx_strand_id
1 'polypeptide(L)'
;MRHLIVFSMLFCNAMTAFADEGPNPLQDVKVAVSISNSSSGVFTYKYAVSNPSLNNGSIYNINIFLSQDPLLDTPPPSNNLAQCQHYDKHTSANALKVKPITSVGSSAPNGWGCSYGRLVGFNDGVFGWGADDTPSFVNPGSSLEGFALTSYGLPSIRDAVIEPWIDVDELSERYRENVPLTIALH
;
A
#
# COMPACT_ATOMS: atom_id res chain seq x y z
N MET A 1 18.67 53.05 -2.25
CA MET A 1 18.63 52.34 -3.54
C MET A 1 18.25 50.89 -3.26
N ARG A 2 17.00 50.50 -3.51
CA ARG A 2 16.48 49.15 -3.23
C ARG A 2 16.56 48.34 -4.52
N HIS A 3 17.33 47.26 -4.53
CA HIS A 3 17.34 46.30 -5.63
C HIS A 3 16.17 45.32 -5.46
N LEU A 4 15.21 45.41 -6.37
CA LEU A 4 14.18 44.40 -6.61
C LEU A 4 14.79 43.37 -7.57
N ILE A 5 14.94 42.13 -7.13
CA ILE A 5 15.28 41.00 -8.01
C ILE A 5 13.98 40.29 -8.35
N VAL A 6 13.56 40.42 -9.61
CA VAL A 6 12.44 39.65 -10.18
C VAL A 6 13.04 38.36 -10.75
N PHE A 7 12.77 37.22 -10.11
CA PHE A 7 13.01 35.92 -10.72
C PHE A 7 11.79 35.57 -11.58
N SER A 8 11.92 35.76 -12.89
CA SER A 8 11.00 35.18 -13.88
C SER A 8 11.44 33.75 -14.14
N MET A 9 10.74 32.78 -13.57
CA MET A 9 10.84 31.39 -14.00
C MET A 9 9.84 31.17 -15.14
N LEU A 10 10.36 31.26 -16.36
CA LEU A 10 9.70 30.76 -17.55
C LEU A 10 9.78 29.22 -17.48
N PHE A 11 8.78 28.57 -16.88
CA PHE A 11 8.69 27.11 -16.97
C PHE A 11 8.22 26.71 -18.36
N CYS A 12 8.99 25.82 -18.95
CA CYS A 12 8.83 25.25 -20.28
C CYS A 12 7.42 24.65 -20.44
N ASN A 13 6.61 25.24 -21.33
CA ASN A 13 5.41 24.59 -21.83
C ASN A 13 5.81 23.46 -22.78
N ALA A 14 5.19 22.29 -22.59
CA ALA A 14 5.07 21.13 -23.49
C ALA A 14 5.75 19.83 -23.02
N MET A 15 5.14 19.14 -22.04
CA MET A 15 5.06 17.67 -21.96
C MET A 15 3.82 17.20 -21.17
N THR A 16 2.68 17.88 -21.28
CA THR A 16 1.42 17.52 -20.57
C THR A 16 0.45 16.68 -21.40
N ALA A 17 0.90 16.03 -22.49
CA ALA A 17 -0.01 15.32 -23.40
C ALA A 17 -0.16 13.81 -23.15
N PHE A 18 0.46 13.24 -22.10
CA PHE A 18 0.41 11.79 -21.83
C PHE A 18 -0.33 11.42 -20.52
N ALA A 19 -0.61 12.39 -19.64
CA ALA A 19 -1.18 12.13 -18.32
C ALA A 19 -2.71 12.32 -18.23
N ASP A 20 -3.34 12.88 -19.28
CA ASP A 20 -4.73 13.38 -19.21
C ASP A 20 -5.80 12.28 -19.37
N GLU A 21 -5.41 11.05 -19.72
CA GLU A 21 -6.34 9.92 -19.98
C GLU A 21 -6.12 8.71 -19.06
N GLY A 22 -5.23 8.82 -18.07
CA GLY A 22 -5.04 7.78 -17.04
C GLY A 22 -5.93 8.01 -15.82
N PRO A 23 -6.16 6.98 -14.97
CA PRO A 23 -6.77 7.19 -13.68
C PRO A 23 -5.93 8.18 -12.87
N ASN A 24 -6.58 9.18 -12.30
CA ASN A 24 -5.90 10.17 -11.48
C ASN A 24 -5.23 9.47 -10.29
N PRO A 25 -4.02 9.88 -9.89
CA PRO A 25 -3.44 9.42 -8.64
C PRO A 25 -4.43 9.63 -7.49
N LEU A 26 -4.46 8.68 -6.54
CA LEU A 26 -5.24 8.85 -5.33
C LEU A 26 -4.76 10.08 -4.56
N GLN A 27 -5.69 10.96 -4.21
CA GLN A 27 -5.44 12.19 -3.47
C GLN A 27 -6.08 12.11 -2.08
N ASP A 28 -5.42 12.70 -1.09
CA ASP A 28 -5.94 12.89 0.27
C ASP A 28 -6.52 11.64 0.95
N VAL A 29 -6.00 10.44 0.62
CA VAL A 29 -6.35 9.20 1.32
C VAL A 29 -5.93 9.34 2.78
N LYS A 30 -6.85 9.00 3.70
CA LYS A 30 -6.61 9.11 5.14
C LYS A 30 -6.47 7.73 5.76
N VAL A 31 -5.50 7.60 6.65
CA VAL A 31 -5.32 6.42 7.49
C VAL A 31 -5.41 6.84 8.94
N ALA A 32 -6.40 6.33 9.66
CA ALA A 32 -6.52 6.50 11.10
C ALA A 32 -6.07 5.21 11.80
N VAL A 33 -5.35 5.35 12.91
CA VAL A 33 -4.78 4.22 13.65
C VAL A 33 -5.21 4.27 15.11
N SER A 34 -5.60 3.12 15.66
CA SER A 34 -5.77 2.92 17.10
C SER A 34 -4.93 1.73 17.58
N ILE A 35 -4.41 1.83 18.80
CA ILE A 35 -3.46 0.85 19.35
C ILE A 35 -4.03 0.30 20.66
N SER A 36 -4.02 -1.02 20.81
CA SER A 36 -4.31 -1.71 22.07
C SER A 36 -3.24 -2.74 22.40
N ASN A 37 -3.14 -3.14 23.67
CA ASN A 37 -2.23 -4.19 24.13
C ASN A 37 -3.04 -5.27 24.86
N SER A 38 -2.69 -6.54 24.63
CA SER A 38 -3.22 -7.68 25.36
C SER A 38 -2.42 -7.95 26.66
N SER A 39 -2.99 -8.75 27.55
CA SER A 39 -2.25 -9.27 28.72
C SER A 39 -1.08 -10.19 28.35
N SER A 40 -1.04 -10.69 27.11
CA SER A 40 0.07 -11.49 26.57
C SER A 40 1.22 -10.65 26.01
N GLY A 41 1.15 -9.32 26.08
CA GLY A 41 2.17 -8.41 25.55
C GLY A 41 2.15 -8.25 24.03
N VAL A 42 1.03 -8.59 23.38
CA VAL A 42 0.82 -8.41 21.94
C VAL A 42 0.07 -7.10 21.72
N PHE A 43 0.69 -6.21 20.96
CA PHE A 43 0.06 -4.97 20.50
C PHE A 43 -0.79 -5.25 19.27
N THR A 44 -1.95 -4.62 19.18
CA THR A 44 -2.83 -4.62 18.01
C THR A 44 -2.96 -3.20 17.49
N TYR A 45 -2.60 -3.00 16.23
CA TYR A 45 -2.69 -1.74 15.49
C TYR A 45 -3.87 -1.87 14.54
N LYS A 46 -4.99 -1.21 14.82
CA LYS A 46 -6.18 -1.23 13.97
C LYS A 46 -6.20 0.02 13.09
N TYR A 47 -6.40 -0.20 11.80
CA TYR A 47 -6.40 0.84 10.79
C TYR A 47 -7.81 1.03 10.21
N ALA A 48 -8.15 2.29 9.97
CA ALA A 48 -9.28 2.70 9.16
C ALA A 48 -8.74 3.48 7.97
N VAL A 49 -9.14 3.11 6.75
CA VAL A 49 -8.68 3.72 5.50
C VAL A 49 -9.86 4.42 4.85
N SER A 50 -9.72 5.71 4.58
CA SER A 50 -10.77 6.53 3.95
C SER A 50 -10.33 7.02 2.58
N ASN A 51 -11.19 6.82 1.59
CA ASN A 51 -11.02 7.31 0.23
C ASN A 51 -11.92 8.55 0.04
N PRO A 52 -11.38 9.77 -0.08
CA PRO A 52 -12.21 10.97 -0.22
C PRO A 52 -13.00 10.97 -1.54
N SER A 53 -14.13 11.69 -1.57
CA SER A 53 -14.98 11.80 -2.76
C SER A 53 -14.35 12.59 -3.92
N LEU A 54 -13.17 13.21 -3.70
CA LEU A 54 -12.37 13.83 -4.76
C LEU A 54 -11.76 12.79 -5.70
N ASN A 55 -11.52 11.58 -5.22
CA ASN A 55 -10.93 10.51 -6.03
C ASN A 55 -11.97 9.89 -6.96
N ASN A 56 -11.50 9.39 -8.09
CA ASN A 56 -12.31 8.64 -9.06
C ASN A 56 -11.97 7.14 -9.09
N GLY A 57 -10.87 6.73 -8.45
CA GLY A 57 -10.49 5.32 -8.29
C GLY A 57 -10.84 4.79 -6.90
N SER A 58 -11.27 3.54 -6.84
CA SER A 58 -11.46 2.80 -5.58
C SER A 58 -10.14 2.19 -5.11
N ILE A 59 -9.92 2.07 -3.80
CA ILE A 59 -8.73 1.43 -3.26
C ILE A 59 -8.95 -0.09 -3.21
N TYR A 60 -8.01 -0.86 -3.76
CA TYR A 60 -8.05 -2.33 -3.71
C TYR A 60 -6.83 -2.96 -3.05
N ASN A 61 -5.72 -2.24 -2.91
CA ASN A 61 -4.51 -2.78 -2.32
C ASN A 61 -3.85 -1.77 -1.37
N ILE A 62 -3.39 -2.26 -0.23
CA ILE A 62 -2.70 -1.49 0.80
C ILE A 62 -1.45 -2.26 1.18
N ASN A 63 -0.31 -1.72 0.80
CA ASN A 63 1.01 -2.30 1.02
C ASN A 63 1.73 -1.56 2.14
N ILE A 64 2.24 -2.29 3.12
CA ILE A 64 3.01 -1.78 4.25
C ILE A 64 4.44 -2.31 4.15
N PHE A 65 5.40 -1.41 4.08
CA PHE A 65 6.81 -1.74 4.05
C PHE A 65 7.33 -1.88 5.48
N LEU A 66 7.71 -3.10 5.83
CA LEU A 66 8.29 -3.40 7.13
C LEU A 66 9.83 -3.33 7.04
N SER A 67 10.47 -2.84 8.09
CA SER A 67 11.93 -2.95 8.19
C SER A 67 12.34 -4.40 8.22
N GLN A 68 13.44 -4.66 7.52
CA GLN A 68 14.25 -5.82 7.80
C GLN A 68 14.88 -5.62 9.18
N ASP A 69 14.85 -6.65 10.02
CA ASP A 69 15.70 -6.68 11.19
C ASP A 69 17.10 -7.14 10.73
N PRO A 70 18.11 -6.26 10.69
CA PRO A 70 19.44 -6.58 10.18
C PRO A 70 20.21 -7.54 11.10
N LEU A 71 19.72 -7.78 12.32
CA LEU A 71 20.35 -8.65 13.31
C LEU A 71 19.76 -10.06 13.32
N LEU A 72 18.69 -10.28 12.56
CA LEU A 72 18.00 -11.55 12.51
C LEU A 72 18.24 -12.24 11.17
N ASP A 73 19.08 -13.30 11.19
CA ASP A 73 19.25 -14.22 10.06
C ASP A 73 17.97 -15.00 9.74
N THR A 74 17.04 -15.05 10.69
CA THR A 74 15.73 -15.71 10.58
C THR A 74 14.64 -14.81 11.14
N PRO A 75 13.46 -14.70 10.48
CA PRO A 75 12.35 -13.90 11.00
C PRO A 75 12.03 -14.27 12.46
N PRO A 76 11.65 -13.29 13.31
CA PRO A 76 11.28 -13.60 14.68
C PRO A 76 10.08 -14.56 14.69
N PRO A 77 9.94 -15.42 15.71
CA PRO A 77 8.89 -16.43 15.73
C PRO A 77 7.50 -15.79 15.59
N SER A 78 6.72 -16.22 14.60
CA SER A 78 5.32 -15.80 14.44
C SER A 78 4.36 -16.57 15.35
N ASN A 79 4.90 -17.27 16.35
CA ASN A 79 4.11 -18.13 17.23
C ASN A 79 3.07 -17.27 17.96
N ASN A 80 1.79 -17.63 17.84
CA ASN A 80 0.64 -16.90 18.39
C ASN A 80 0.27 -15.58 17.69
N LEU A 81 0.91 -15.23 16.57
CA LEU A 81 0.44 -14.13 15.71
C LEU A 81 -0.60 -14.68 14.73
N ALA A 82 -1.86 -14.31 14.94
CA ALA A 82 -2.96 -14.70 14.05
C ALA A 82 -2.74 -14.11 12.65
N GLN A 83 -3.21 -14.81 11.62
CA GLN A 83 -3.22 -14.30 10.25
C GLN A 83 -4.67 -14.12 9.78
N CYS A 84 -4.89 -13.24 8.80
CA CYS A 84 -6.22 -13.03 8.25
C CYS A 84 -6.80 -14.31 7.61
N GLN A 85 -8.12 -14.32 7.38
CA GLN A 85 -8.84 -15.47 6.83
C GLN A 85 -8.32 -15.91 5.45
N HIS A 86 -7.98 -14.97 4.57
CA HIS A 86 -7.43 -15.25 3.24
C HIS A 86 -5.92 -14.98 3.18
N TYR A 87 -5.17 -15.55 4.14
CA TYR A 87 -3.72 -15.44 4.17
C TYR A 87 -3.03 -16.38 3.16
N ASP A 88 -2.28 -15.82 2.20
CA ASP A 88 -1.48 -16.63 1.28
C ASP A 88 -0.19 -17.11 1.96
N LYS A 89 -0.27 -18.29 2.57
CA LYS A 89 0.84 -18.91 3.30
C LYS A 89 2.05 -19.24 2.42
N HIS A 90 1.83 -19.67 1.18
CA HIS A 90 2.92 -20.16 0.33
C HIS A 90 3.76 -19.01 -0.21
N THR A 91 3.10 -17.99 -0.75
CA THR A 91 3.75 -16.77 -1.22
C THR A 91 4.46 -16.07 -0.07
N SER A 92 3.78 -15.97 1.08
CA SER A 92 4.35 -15.32 2.26
C SER A 92 5.59 -16.03 2.80
N ALA A 93 5.57 -17.36 2.88
CA ALA A 93 6.72 -18.14 3.35
C ALA A 93 7.92 -17.99 2.41
N ASN A 94 7.69 -17.90 1.10
CA ASN A 94 8.76 -17.67 0.13
C ASN A 94 9.34 -16.24 0.24
N ALA A 95 8.49 -15.23 0.39
CA ALA A 95 8.92 -13.85 0.60
C ALA A 95 9.81 -13.72 1.85
N LEU A 96 9.39 -14.31 2.98
CA LEU A 96 10.13 -14.26 4.25
C LEU A 96 11.46 -15.04 4.23
N LYS A 97 11.59 -16.08 3.39
CA LYS A 97 12.88 -16.80 3.20
C LYS A 97 13.92 -15.94 2.47
N VAL A 98 13.47 -15.13 1.51
CA VAL A 98 14.36 -14.31 0.69
C VAL A 98 14.77 -13.05 1.44
N LYS A 99 13.84 -12.44 2.20
CA LYS A 99 14.11 -11.25 2.99
C LYS A 99 13.43 -11.35 4.37
N PRO A 100 14.18 -11.68 5.43
CA PRO A 100 13.63 -11.65 6.78
C PRO A 100 13.16 -10.25 7.12
N ILE A 101 11.87 -10.11 7.39
CA ILE A 101 11.27 -8.86 7.89
C ILE A 101 10.59 -9.15 9.22
N THR A 102 10.30 -8.10 9.98
CA THR A 102 9.62 -8.23 11.26
C THR A 102 8.30 -8.99 11.10
N SER A 103 8.17 -10.13 11.79
CA SER A 103 6.95 -10.92 11.80
C SER A 103 5.82 -10.15 12.47
N VAL A 104 4.73 -9.98 11.73
CA VAL A 104 3.45 -9.46 12.20
C VAL A 104 2.35 -10.51 12.03
N GLY A 105 1.39 -10.49 12.95
CA GLY A 105 0.08 -11.07 12.71
C GLY A 105 -0.82 -10.05 12.02
N SER A 106 -1.94 -10.51 11.53
CA SER A 106 -2.83 -9.70 10.71
C SER A 106 -4.30 -10.09 10.85
N SER A 107 -5.16 -9.11 10.62
CA SER A 107 -6.57 -9.30 10.29
C SER A 107 -6.97 -8.38 9.14
N ALA A 108 -8.01 -8.75 8.42
CA ALA A 108 -8.56 -7.98 7.31
C ALA A 108 -10.10 -7.97 7.45
N PRO A 109 -10.77 -6.93 6.92
CA PRO A 109 -12.23 -6.93 6.81
C PRO A 109 -12.71 -8.04 5.85
N ASN A 110 -14.01 -8.30 5.86
CA ASN A 110 -14.60 -9.28 4.94
C ASN A 110 -14.36 -8.87 3.48
N GLY A 111 -14.00 -9.84 2.63
CA GLY A 111 -13.64 -9.60 1.24
C GLY A 111 -12.25 -9.00 1.03
N TRP A 112 -11.37 -9.09 2.04
CA TRP A 112 -9.96 -8.74 1.91
C TRP A 112 -9.07 -9.90 2.38
N GLY A 113 -8.04 -10.19 1.59
CA GLY A 113 -6.94 -11.05 1.94
C GLY A 113 -5.71 -10.29 2.42
N CYS A 114 -4.71 -11.05 2.85
CA CYS A 114 -3.45 -10.48 3.28
C CYS A 114 -2.28 -11.42 2.97
N SER A 115 -1.11 -10.86 2.75
CA SER A 115 0.08 -11.66 2.50
C SER A 115 1.36 -10.89 2.74
N TYR A 116 2.45 -11.61 2.96
CA TYR A 116 3.78 -11.10 2.72
C TYR A 116 4.14 -11.28 1.26
N GLY A 117 4.80 -10.28 0.71
CA GLY A 117 5.21 -10.31 -0.69
C GLY A 117 6.47 -9.52 -0.94
N ARG A 118 6.72 -9.32 -2.23
CA ARG A 118 7.73 -8.40 -2.74
C ARG A 118 7.10 -7.58 -3.84
N LEU A 119 7.15 -6.27 -3.72
CA LEU A 119 6.78 -5.38 -4.82
C LEU A 119 7.95 -5.26 -5.79
N VAL A 120 7.69 -5.39 -7.08
CA VAL A 120 8.69 -5.19 -8.13
C VAL A 120 9.21 -3.75 -8.04
N GLY A 121 10.53 -3.57 -8.14
CA GLY A 121 11.17 -2.26 -7.97
C GLY A 121 11.49 -1.89 -6.52
N PHE A 122 10.96 -2.63 -5.54
CA PHE A 122 11.32 -2.46 -4.14
C PHE A 122 12.21 -3.59 -3.65
N ASN A 123 13.29 -3.22 -2.95
CA ASN A 123 14.16 -4.20 -2.31
C ASN A 123 13.61 -4.68 -0.97
N ASP A 124 12.53 -4.09 -0.46
CA ASP A 124 11.98 -4.32 0.87
C ASP A 124 10.86 -5.36 0.91
N GLY A 125 10.78 -6.09 2.03
CA GLY A 125 9.67 -7.00 2.27
C GLY A 125 8.42 -6.19 2.57
N VAL A 126 7.33 -6.56 1.93
CA VAL A 126 6.03 -5.91 2.09
C VAL A 126 5.08 -6.86 2.79
N PHE A 127 4.24 -6.31 3.65
CA PHE A 127 3.01 -6.94 4.08
C PHE A 127 1.85 -6.16 3.47
N GLY A 128 0.90 -6.84 2.82
CA GLY A 128 -0.21 -6.17 2.14
C GLY A 128 -1.57 -6.72 2.51
N TRP A 129 -2.59 -5.88 2.38
CA TRP A 129 -3.99 -6.28 2.27
C TRP A 129 -4.49 -6.00 0.87
N GLY A 130 -5.14 -6.98 0.24
CA GLY A 130 -5.77 -6.84 -1.06
C GLY A 130 -7.24 -7.22 -0.99
N ALA A 131 -8.11 -6.46 -1.66
CA ALA A 131 -9.51 -6.78 -1.80
C ALA A 131 -9.68 -7.99 -2.74
N ASP A 132 -10.56 -8.91 -2.37
CA ASP A 132 -10.84 -10.13 -3.11
C ASP A 132 -11.71 -9.84 -4.35
N ASP A 133 -12.58 -8.84 -4.27
CA ASP A 133 -13.52 -8.45 -5.33
C ASP A 133 -13.93 -6.97 -5.29
N THR A 134 -14.55 -6.49 -6.38
CA THR A 134 -15.00 -5.10 -6.55
C THR A 134 -15.96 -4.60 -5.46
N PRO A 135 -16.94 -5.40 -4.99
CA PRO A 135 -17.79 -5.01 -3.87
C PRO A 135 -17.04 -4.65 -2.58
N SER A 136 -15.84 -5.19 -2.40
CA SER A 136 -15.03 -5.00 -1.20
C SER A 136 -14.11 -3.78 -1.25
N PHE A 137 -14.00 -3.10 -2.39
CA PHE A 137 -13.12 -1.94 -2.54
C PHE A 137 -13.51 -0.77 -1.62
N VAL A 138 -12.52 0.04 -1.23
CA VAL A 138 -12.81 1.32 -0.56
C VAL A 138 -13.13 2.36 -1.62
N ASN A 139 -14.42 2.51 -1.91
CA ASN A 139 -14.94 3.43 -2.92
C ASN A 139 -14.73 4.90 -2.54
N PRO A 140 -14.67 5.83 -3.52
CA PRO A 140 -14.64 7.25 -3.23
C PRO A 140 -15.79 7.71 -2.33
N GLY A 141 -15.47 8.58 -1.37
CA GLY A 141 -16.41 9.06 -0.34
C GLY A 141 -16.67 8.09 0.81
N SER A 142 -15.99 6.94 0.86
CA SER A 142 -16.21 5.91 1.87
C SER A 142 -14.98 5.66 2.75
N SER A 143 -15.19 4.91 3.83
CA SER A 143 -14.14 4.49 4.75
C SER A 143 -14.36 3.02 5.12
N LEU A 144 -13.27 2.28 5.26
CA LEU A 144 -13.28 0.88 5.65
C LEU A 144 -12.38 0.66 6.87
N GLU A 145 -12.92 -0.02 7.87
CA GLU A 145 -12.22 -0.43 9.09
C GLU A 145 -11.98 -1.94 9.08
N GLY A 146 -11.20 -2.44 10.04
CA GLY A 146 -11.00 -3.89 10.25
C GLY A 146 -9.65 -4.42 9.80
N PHE A 147 -8.84 -3.60 9.15
CA PHE A 147 -7.43 -3.86 8.91
C PHE A 147 -6.68 -3.82 10.24
N ALA A 148 -5.91 -4.86 10.56
CA ALA A 148 -5.06 -4.80 11.74
C ALA A 148 -3.75 -5.56 11.58
N LEU A 149 -2.70 -5.03 12.23
CA LEU A 149 -1.45 -5.72 12.46
C LEU A 149 -1.31 -6.07 13.94
N THR A 150 -0.68 -7.19 14.24
CA THR A 150 -0.29 -7.56 15.61
C THR A 150 1.20 -7.85 15.71
N SER A 151 1.82 -7.43 16.81
CA SER A 151 3.25 -7.64 17.04
C SER A 151 3.60 -7.50 18.52
N TYR A 152 4.77 -7.99 18.93
CA TYR A 152 5.28 -7.88 20.30
C TYR A 152 5.85 -6.49 20.65
N GLY A 153 5.73 -5.53 19.74
CA GLY A 153 6.21 -4.15 19.88
C GLY A 153 5.83 -3.33 18.66
N LEU A 154 6.35 -2.10 18.54
CA LEU A 154 6.09 -1.26 17.38
C LEU A 154 6.60 -1.95 16.10
N PRO A 155 5.71 -2.29 15.14
CA PRO A 155 6.15 -2.80 13.86
C PRO A 155 6.94 -1.67 13.21
N SER A 156 8.17 -1.96 12.79
CA SER A 156 9.06 -0.99 12.16
C SER A 156 8.56 -0.65 10.74
N ILE A 157 7.41 -0.01 10.64
CA ILE A 157 6.81 0.43 9.39
C ILE A 157 7.64 1.60 8.85
N ARG A 158 8.13 1.46 7.62
CA ARG A 158 8.92 2.49 6.95
C ARG A 158 8.08 3.33 6.00
N ASP A 159 7.15 2.67 5.31
CA ASP A 159 6.33 3.31 4.29
C ASP A 159 5.02 2.53 4.11
N ALA A 160 4.06 3.15 3.46
CA ALA A 160 2.84 2.52 3.01
C ALA A 160 2.45 3.02 1.61
N VAL A 161 2.14 2.09 0.72
CA VAL A 161 1.64 2.39 -0.63
C VAL A 161 0.19 1.92 -0.73
N ILE A 162 -0.69 2.83 -1.11
CA ILE A 162 -2.12 2.56 -1.29
C ILE A 162 -2.42 2.68 -2.77
N GLU A 163 -2.95 1.62 -3.37
CA GLU A 163 -3.10 1.52 -4.83
C GLU A 163 -4.58 1.60 -5.24
N PRO A 164 -4.89 2.39 -6.29
CA PRO A 164 -6.21 2.38 -6.89
C PRO A 164 -6.41 1.11 -7.71
N TRP A 165 -7.64 0.62 -7.75
CA TRP A 165 -8.06 -0.32 -8.77
C TRP A 165 -8.16 0.41 -10.10
N ILE A 166 -7.67 -0.23 -11.15
CA ILE A 166 -7.71 0.29 -12.51
C ILE A 166 -8.42 -0.74 -13.36
N ASP A 167 -9.58 -0.37 -13.91
CA ASP A 167 -10.22 -1.18 -14.94
C ASP A 167 -9.47 -1.00 -16.26
N VAL A 168 -8.60 -1.96 -16.58
CA VAL A 168 -7.82 -1.92 -17.82
C VAL A 168 -8.70 -1.99 -19.06
N ASP A 169 -9.89 -2.60 -18.95
CA ASP A 169 -10.84 -2.78 -20.04
C ASP A 169 -11.66 -1.51 -20.32
N GLU A 170 -11.64 -0.54 -19.41
CA GLU A 170 -12.23 0.79 -19.58
C GLU A 170 -11.22 1.89 -19.92
N LEU A 171 -9.92 1.59 -19.93
CA LEU A 171 -8.89 2.55 -20.34
C LEU A 171 -9.03 2.91 -21.82
N SER A 172 -8.77 4.18 -22.14
CA SER A 172 -8.78 4.66 -23.52
C SER A 172 -7.74 3.91 -24.38
N GLU A 173 -8.02 3.76 -25.68
CA GLU A 173 -7.11 3.12 -26.64
C GLU A 173 -5.74 3.81 -26.63
N ARG A 174 -5.73 5.14 -26.56
CA ARG A 174 -4.51 5.95 -26.44
C ARG A 174 -3.73 5.65 -25.17
N TYR A 175 -4.38 5.45 -24.02
CA TYR A 175 -3.68 5.05 -22.80
C TYR A 175 -3.02 3.67 -22.98
N ARG A 176 -3.75 2.70 -23.55
CA ARG A 176 -3.24 1.33 -23.78
C ARG A 176 -2.03 1.29 -24.69
N GLU A 177 -2.03 2.07 -25.77
CA GLU A 177 -0.89 2.17 -26.71
C GLU A 177 0.38 2.71 -26.04
N ASN A 178 0.25 3.49 -24.97
CA ASN A 178 1.37 4.11 -24.27
C ASN A 178 1.89 3.26 -23.10
N VAL A 179 1.14 2.28 -22.58
CA VAL A 179 1.62 1.39 -21.50
C VAL A 179 2.97 0.71 -21.85
N PRO A 180 3.16 0.13 -23.06
CA PRO A 180 4.45 -0.46 -23.44
C PRO A 180 5.59 0.55 -23.50
N LEU A 181 5.31 1.80 -23.89
CA LEU A 181 6.30 2.87 -23.96
C LEU A 181 6.74 3.32 -22.56
N THR A 182 5.81 3.37 -21.61
CA THR A 182 6.10 3.69 -20.21
C THR A 182 6.93 2.59 -19.54
N ILE A 183 6.65 1.31 -19.84
CA ILE A 183 7.44 0.17 -19.33
C ILE A 183 8.88 0.20 -19.87
N ALA A 184 9.11 0.67 -21.09
CA ALA A 184 10.44 0.74 -21.71
C ALA A 184 11.35 1.86 -21.14
N LEU A 185 10.81 2.76 -20.30
CA LEU A 185 11.55 3.88 -19.70
C LEU A 185 12.10 3.58 -18.30
N HIS A 186 11.80 2.40 -17.74
CA HIS A 186 12.26 1.91 -16.43
C HIS A 186 13.16 0.68 -16.57
#